data_AF-A0A7W1H8P5-F1
#
_entry.id   AF-A0A7W1H8P5-F1
#
_cell.length_a   1.000
_cell.length_b   1.000
_cell.length_c   1.000
_cell.angle_alpha   90.00
_cell.angle_beta   90.00
_cell.angle_gamma   90.00
#
_symmetry.space_group_name_H-M   'P 1'
#
loop_
_entity.id
_entity.type
_entity.pdbx_description
1 polymer ?
#
loop_
_entity_poly.entity_id
_entity_poly.type
_entity_poly.pdbx_seq_one_letter_code
_entity_poly.pdbx_strand_id
1 'polypeptide(L)'
;MPSLLHREAEAHRHGRTHRALPPEVPGEGKLSLRDRLAEALQRAAEVERELSDPRTTKDPQRFAALGREHQRLGTVVDLGGRIDKLTNELEQARELVSVDDPEMAAEARTEMRALEE
;
A
#
# COMPACT_ATOMS: atom_id res chain seq x y z
N MET A 1 47.43 -30.87 36.85
CA MET A 1 46.96 -31.34 35.52
C MET A 1 45.56 -31.92 35.71
N PRO A 2 44.52 -31.48 34.98
CA PRO A 2 44.45 -30.39 33.97
C PRO A 2 43.85 -29.11 34.58
N SER A 3 44.16 -27.85 34.26
CA SER A 3 44.68 -27.12 33.09
C SER A 3 43.72 -26.97 31.91
N LEU A 4 43.39 -25.68 31.64
CA LEU A 4 42.89 -25.08 30.39
C LEU A 4 41.40 -25.38 30.09
N LEU A 5 40.50 -24.45 29.69
CA LEU A 5 40.58 -23.23 28.88
C LEU A 5 39.46 -22.27 29.37
N HIS A 6 39.71 -20.99 29.64
CA HIS A 6 39.66 -19.87 28.68
C HIS A 6 38.31 -19.65 27.99
N ARG A 7 37.78 -18.45 28.26
CA ARG A 7 37.11 -17.52 27.32
C ARG A 7 35.59 -17.59 27.12
N GLU A 8 34.98 -16.44 27.44
CA GLU A 8 34.04 -15.65 26.63
C GLU A 8 32.94 -16.40 25.84
N ALA A 9 31.68 -16.06 26.09
CA ALA A 9 30.90 -15.23 25.17
C ALA A 9 29.41 -15.19 25.56
N GLU A 10 28.96 -13.97 25.87
CA GLU A 10 27.73 -13.35 25.35
C GLU A 10 26.41 -14.13 25.45
N ALA A 11 25.66 -13.77 26.49
CA ALA A 11 24.21 -13.81 26.50
C ALA A 11 23.65 -12.90 25.40
N HIS A 12 23.46 -13.43 24.19
CA HIS A 12 22.69 -12.76 23.15
C HIS A 12 21.19 -12.82 23.46
N ARG A 13 20.76 -11.82 24.23
CA ARG A 13 19.39 -11.34 24.24
C ARG A 13 19.03 -10.86 22.83
N HIS A 14 18.30 -11.66 22.07
CA HIS A 14 17.62 -11.18 20.87
C HIS A 14 16.39 -10.35 21.26
N GLY A 15 16.63 -9.16 21.81
CA GLY A 15 15.64 -8.11 21.88
C GLY A 15 15.38 -7.63 20.46
N ARG A 16 14.26 -8.08 19.86
CA ARG A 16 13.71 -7.47 18.66
C ARG A 16 13.47 -6.01 19.00
N THR A 17 14.28 -5.11 18.47
CA THR A 17 14.00 -3.69 18.51
C THR A 17 12.73 -3.49 17.69
N HIS A 18 11.61 -3.31 18.39
CA HIS A 18 10.45 -2.65 17.80
C HIS A 18 10.99 -1.32 17.27
N ARG A 19 11.19 -1.24 15.96
CA ARG A 19 11.43 0.02 15.27
C ARG A 19 10.17 0.83 15.52
N ALA A 20 10.21 1.70 16.51
CA ALA A 20 9.16 2.66 16.78
C ALA A 20 8.88 3.39 15.47
N LEU A 21 7.64 3.30 14.99
CA LEU A 21 7.17 4.17 13.93
C LEU A 21 7.43 5.60 14.42
N PRO A 22 8.19 6.42 13.67
CA PRO A 22 8.43 7.79 14.08
C PRO A 22 7.08 8.50 14.27
N PRO A 23 6.98 9.43 15.24
CA PRO A 23 5.74 10.17 15.48
C PRO A 23 5.34 10.89 14.19
N GLU A 24 4.04 10.83 13.87
CA GLU A 24 3.46 11.45 12.69
C GLU A 24 3.97 12.89 12.57
N VAL A 25 4.70 13.17 11.49
CA VAL A 25 5.27 14.49 11.25
C VAL A 25 4.12 15.44 10.92
N PRO A 26 3.82 16.47 11.74
CA PRO A 26 2.87 17.50 11.36
C PRO A 26 3.51 18.31 10.25
N GLY A 27 3.08 18.09 9.01
CA GLY A 27 3.66 18.69 7.82
C GLY A 27 2.86 19.89 7.34
N GLU A 28 3.29 21.10 7.67
CA GLU A 28 2.97 22.27 6.86
C GLU A 28 3.41 21.99 5.39
N GLY A 29 2.45 21.99 4.45
CA GLY A 29 2.69 21.96 3.01
C GLY A 29 3.13 20.64 2.35
N LYS A 30 3.06 19.49 3.03
CA LYS A 30 3.39 18.17 2.42
C LYS A 30 2.12 17.37 2.16
N LEU A 31 1.81 17.14 0.88
CA LEU A 31 0.76 16.22 0.44
C LEU A 31 0.88 14.88 1.17
N SER A 32 -0.25 14.42 1.73
CA SER A 32 -0.33 13.13 2.39
C SER A 32 -0.06 12.00 1.39
N LEU A 33 0.21 10.79 1.89
CA LEU A 33 0.36 9.62 1.00
C LEU A 33 -0.90 9.38 0.16
N ARG A 34 -2.09 9.65 0.73
CA ARG A 34 -3.37 9.56 0.03
C ARG A 34 -3.45 10.57 -1.11
N ASP A 35 -3.05 11.81 -0.85
CA ASP A 35 -3.06 12.86 -1.88
C ASP A 35 -2.08 12.51 -3.02
N ARG A 36 -0.88 12.03 -2.70
CA ARG A 36 0.11 11.59 -3.70
C ARG A 36 -0.37 10.39 -4.51
N LEU A 37 -1.06 9.44 -3.88
CA LEU A 37 -1.67 8.32 -4.58
C LEU A 37 -2.74 8.82 -5.55
N ALA A 38 -3.63 9.72 -5.09
CA ALA A 38 -4.67 10.30 -5.94
C ALA A 38 -4.07 11.06 -7.14
N GLU A 39 -3.03 11.87 -6.94
CA GLU A 39 -2.32 12.55 -8.02
C GLU A 39 -1.70 11.57 -9.03
N ALA A 40 -1.06 10.50 -8.54
CA ALA A 40 -0.45 9.50 -9.41
C ALA A 40 -1.50 8.70 -10.21
N LEU A 41 -2.64 8.37 -9.60
CA LEU A 41 -3.76 7.73 -10.29
C LEU A 41 -4.39 8.64 -11.34
N GLN A 42 -4.56 9.93 -11.01
CA GLN A 42 -5.04 10.92 -11.97
C GLN A 42 -4.07 11.03 -13.16
N ARG A 43 -2.76 11.09 -12.89
CA ARG A 43 -1.74 11.14 -13.94
C ARG A 43 -1.75 9.88 -14.80
N ALA A 44 -1.94 8.70 -14.21
CA ALA A 44 -2.04 7.46 -14.97
C ALA A 44 -3.22 7.49 -15.96
N ALA A 45 -4.39 7.93 -15.49
CA ALA A 45 -5.57 8.08 -16.34
C ALA A 45 -5.38 9.12 -17.45
N GLU A 46 -4.65 10.21 -17.19
CA GLU A 46 -4.26 11.18 -18.22
C GLU A 46 -3.34 10.56 -19.28
N VAL A 47 -2.30 9.85 -18.86
CA VAL A 47 -1.35 9.18 -19.75
C VAL A 47 -2.05 8.16 -20.64
N GLU A 48 -2.98 7.35 -20.09
CA GLU A 48 -3.80 6.41 -20.88
C GLU A 48 -4.66 7.12 -21.93
N ARG A 49 -5.29 8.25 -21.56
CA ARG A 49 -6.05 9.07 -22.53
C ARG A 49 -5.14 9.64 -23.61
N GLU A 50 -3.96 10.13 -23.27
CA GLU A 50 -3.00 10.65 -24.25
C GLU A 50 -2.47 9.55 -25.17
N LEU A 51 -2.21 8.34 -24.66
CA LEU A 51 -1.76 7.19 -25.44
C LEU A 51 -2.84 6.67 -26.40
N SER A 52 -4.12 6.81 -26.06
CA SER A 52 -5.24 6.42 -26.94
C SER A 52 -5.56 7.46 -28.03
N ASP A 53 -5.01 8.68 -27.94
CA ASP A 53 -5.17 9.72 -28.97
C ASP A 53 -4.37 9.38 -30.25
N PRO A 54 -5.02 9.23 -31.42
CA PRO A 54 -4.33 8.97 -32.69
C PRO A 54 -3.36 10.06 -33.14
N ARG A 55 -3.40 11.26 -32.53
CA ARG A 55 -2.41 12.33 -32.78
C ARG A 55 -1.10 12.04 -32.07
N THR A 56 -1.14 11.37 -30.92
CA THR A 56 0.05 10.98 -30.16
C THR A 56 0.85 9.90 -30.88
N THR A 57 0.18 8.97 -31.56
CA THR A 57 0.86 7.90 -32.32
C THR A 57 1.63 8.42 -33.54
N LYS A 58 1.31 9.65 -34.00
CA LYS A 58 2.04 10.34 -35.08
C LYS A 58 3.33 11.02 -34.60
N ASP A 59 3.56 11.08 -33.29
CA ASP A 59 4.79 11.58 -32.67
C ASP A 59 5.48 10.45 -31.89
N PRO A 60 6.47 9.76 -32.50
CA PRO A 60 7.15 8.63 -31.88
C PRO A 60 7.89 8.97 -30.59
N GLN A 61 8.41 10.21 -30.46
CA GLN A 61 9.14 10.62 -29.26
C GLN A 61 8.17 10.79 -28.09
N ARG A 62 7.05 11.47 -28.32
CA ARG A 62 5.99 11.65 -27.32
C ARG A 62 5.36 10.31 -26.94
N PHE A 63 5.04 9.45 -27.91
CA PHE A 63 4.49 8.13 -27.65
C PHE A 63 5.42 7.28 -26.78
N ALA A 64 6.72 7.26 -27.07
CA ALA A 64 7.69 6.53 -26.26
C ALA A 64 7.84 7.11 -24.85
N ALA A 65 7.76 8.43 -24.69
CA ALA A 65 7.81 9.07 -23.37
C ALA A 65 6.61 8.70 -22.50
N LEU A 66 5.39 8.79 -23.06
CA LEU A 66 4.16 8.40 -22.40
C LEU A 66 4.12 6.91 -22.08
N GLY A 67 4.60 6.04 -22.98
CA GLY A 67 4.69 4.59 -22.73
C GLY A 67 5.59 4.25 -21.54
N ARG A 68 6.74 4.93 -21.39
CA ARG A 68 7.61 4.77 -20.21
C ARG A 68 6.95 5.29 -18.93
N GLU A 69 6.22 6.40 -19.03
CA GLU A 69 5.49 6.94 -17.89
C GLU A 69 4.37 6.00 -17.43
N HIS A 70 3.57 5.50 -18.37
CA HIS A 70 2.54 4.49 -18.14
C HIS A 70 3.11 3.26 -17.42
N GLN A 71 4.25 2.73 -17.91
CA GLN A 71 4.91 1.59 -17.26
C GLN A 71 5.33 1.91 -15.82
N ARG A 72 5.84 3.12 -15.55
CA ARG A 72 6.22 3.54 -14.19
C ARG A 72 5.01 3.69 -13.26
N LEU A 73 3.89 4.17 -13.78
CA LEU A 73 2.66 4.37 -13.01
C LEU A 73 1.88 3.07 -12.78
N GLY A 74 2.11 2.03 -13.59
CA GLY A 74 1.38 0.76 -13.49
C GLY A 74 1.38 0.15 -12.09
N THR A 75 2.53 0.11 -11.39
CA THR A 75 2.57 -0.40 -10.01
C THR A 75 1.74 0.44 -9.03
N VAL A 76 1.65 1.75 -9.25
CA VAL A 76 0.83 2.64 -8.40
C VAL A 76 -0.65 2.42 -8.67
N VAL A 77 -1.04 2.22 -9.93
CA VAL A 77 -2.42 1.85 -10.32
C VAL A 77 -2.82 0.53 -9.69
N ASP A 78 -1.97 -0.50 -9.79
CA ASP A 78 -2.23 -1.82 -9.23
C ASP A 78 -2.42 -1.76 -7.70
N LEU A 79 -1.54 -1.06 -7.01
CA LEU A 79 -1.63 -0.90 -5.55
C LEU A 79 -2.83 -0.03 -5.14
N GLY A 80 -3.12 1.03 -5.89
CA GLY A 80 -4.30 1.87 -5.68
C GLY A 80 -5.59 1.07 -5.81
N GLY A 81 -5.71 0.23 -6.84
CA GLY A 81 -6.86 -0.65 -7.01
C GLY A 81 -7.01 -1.69 -5.90
N ARG A 82 -5.90 -2.21 -5.35
CA ARG A 82 -5.96 -3.09 -4.17
C ARG A 82 -6.44 -2.37 -2.92
N ILE A 83 -5.96 -1.14 -2.69
CA ILE A 83 -6.40 -0.31 -1.56
C ILE A 83 -7.89 -0.03 -1.66
N ASP A 84 -8.36 0.38 -2.85
CA ASP A 84 -9.77 0.66 -3.11
C ASP A 84 -10.64 -0.59 -2.85
N LYS A 85 -10.23 -1.73 -3.40
CA LYS A 85 -10.92 -3.00 -3.19
C LYS A 85 -11.01 -3.38 -1.71
N LEU A 86 -9.89 -3.38 -0.98
CA LEU A 86 -9.85 -3.75 0.43
C LEU A 86 -10.68 -2.77 1.29
N THR A 87 -10.67 -1.49 0.94
CA THR A 87 -11.48 -0.46 1.62
C THR A 87 -12.96 -0.76 1.43
N ASN A 88 -13.39 -1.05 0.19
CA ASN A 88 -14.78 -1.38 -0.12
C ASN A 88 -15.23 -2.69 0.54
N GLU A 89 -14.38 -3.73 0.57
CA GLU A 89 -14.67 -5.00 1.26
C GLU A 89 -14.84 -4.78 2.77
N LEU A 90 -13.97 -3.97 3.36
CA LEU A 90 -14.01 -3.63 4.77
C LEU A 90 -15.24 -2.78 5.13
N GLU A 91 -15.68 -1.87 4.26
CA GLU A 91 -16.93 -1.12 4.43
C GLU A 91 -18.16 -2.05 4.38
N GLN A 92 -18.23 -2.94 3.40
CA GLN A 92 -19.31 -3.93 3.28
C GLN A 92 -19.39 -4.85 4.51
N ALA A 93 -18.25 -5.35 4.99
CA ALA A 93 -18.23 -6.17 6.20
C ALA A 93 -18.69 -5.37 7.43
N ARG A 94 -18.37 -4.08 7.50
CA ARG A 94 -18.81 -3.17 8.57
C ARG A 94 -20.33 -2.95 8.56
N GLU A 95 -20.93 -2.88 7.38
CA GLU A 95 -22.39 -2.84 7.21
C GLU A 95 -23.07 -4.13 7.68
N LEU A 96 -22.49 -5.30 7.36
CA LEU A 96 -23.03 -6.60 7.79
C LEU A 96 -23.01 -6.79 9.30
N VAL A 97 -22.01 -6.24 10.00
CA VAL A 97 -21.97 -6.25 11.49
C VAL A 97 -23.15 -5.48 12.11
N SER A 98 -23.75 -4.54 11.35
CA SER A 98 -24.84 -3.69 11.83
C SER A 98 -26.23 -4.32 11.63
N VAL A 99 -26.31 -5.52 11.06
CA VAL A 99 -27.55 -6.28 10.86
C VAL A 99 -27.94 -7.00 12.16
N ASP A 100 -29.24 -7.09 12.46
CA ASP A 100 -29.81 -7.82 13.61
C ASP A 100 -29.78 -9.35 13.44
N ASP A 101 -28.65 -9.90 12.97
CA ASP A 101 -28.37 -11.32 12.90
C ASP A 101 -27.03 -11.61 13.61
N PRO A 102 -27.06 -12.23 14.81
CA PRO A 102 -25.85 -12.49 15.59
C PRO A 102 -24.84 -13.42 14.93
N GLU A 103 -25.29 -14.39 14.11
CA GLU A 103 -24.39 -15.31 13.42
C GLU A 103 -23.67 -14.57 12.29
N MET A 104 -24.43 -13.82 11.48
CA MET A 104 -23.89 -12.99 10.41
C MET A 104 -22.93 -11.92 10.94
N ALA A 105 -23.26 -11.27 12.05
CA ALA A 105 -22.39 -10.27 12.68
C ALA A 105 -21.07 -10.87 13.21
N ALA A 106 -21.08 -12.12 13.66
CA ALA A 106 -19.86 -12.80 14.12
C ALA A 106 -18.93 -13.18 12.96
N GLU A 107 -19.51 -13.63 11.83
CA GLU A 107 -18.77 -13.91 10.60
C GLU A 107 -18.15 -12.63 10.03
N ALA A 108 -18.93 -11.56 9.91
CA ALA A 108 -18.46 -10.27 9.39
C ALA A 108 -17.33 -9.66 10.24
N ARG A 109 -17.37 -9.79 11.58
CA ARG A 109 -16.25 -9.37 12.46
C ARG A 109 -14.97 -10.18 12.24
N THR A 110 -15.10 -11.44 11.80
CA THR A 110 -13.95 -12.29 11.49
C THR A 110 -13.34 -11.87 10.16
N GLU A 111 -14.17 -11.61 9.16
CA GLU A 111 -13.74 -11.08 7.87
C GLU A 111 -13.08 -9.70 7.98
N MET A 112 -13.67 -8.76 8.73
CA MET A 112 -13.06 -7.44 8.98
C MET A 112 -11.65 -7.55 9.56
N ARG A 113 -11.43 -8.47 10.52
CA ARG A 113 -10.10 -8.69 11.11
C ARG A 113 -9.10 -9.22 10.10
N ALA A 114 -9.54 -10.10 9.20
CA ALA A 114 -8.68 -10.64 8.14
C ALA A 114 -8.30 -9.59 7.09
N LEU A 115 -9.16 -8.59 6.86
CA LEU A 115 -8.90 -7.49 5.92
C LEU A 115 -8.01 -6.37 6.49
N GLU A 116 -7.90 -6.29 7.83
CA GLU A 116 -7.08 -5.28 8.53
C GLU A 116 -5.62 -5.74 8.79
N GLU A 117 -5.29 -7.03 8.61
CA GLU A 117 -3.94 -7.63 8.74
C GLU A 117 -3.10 -7.56 7.45
#